data_AF-A0A968BM23-F1
#
_entry.id   AF-A0A968BM23-F1
#
_cell.length_a   1.000
_cell.length_b   1.000
_cell.length_c   1.000
_cell.angle_alpha   90.00
_cell.angle_beta   90.00
_cell.angle_gamma   90.00
#
_symmetry.space_group_name_H-M   'P 1'
#
loop_
_entity.id
_entity.type
_entity.pdbx_description
1 polymer ?
#
loop_
_entity_poly.entity_id
_entity_poly.type
_entity_poly.pdbx_seq_one_letter_code
_entity_poly.pdbx_strand_id
1 'polypeptide(L)'
;MAVSNQAGQSHPDGKGRIAKPAGRLKVLWIREPYLSLILSGRKTVEVRVGYENIRRLQPGDRLKLNDRHLATIRRVGRYADFEELLAREDAAAIAPDLEPDVLLAALRELYPPEKEALGAVALEILPRRYDAVLFDMGHTLVHFDPPETAVVQMALRDLGFERTADEIGAAVQPVWGAYYRDAATATFAATPDHDHQTQLHLMRGLLEQLGIMVDDDLVEACESTVDSRFSQPGVMRPFPEVGEVLAALQEQHYRLGIVSNWSWNLRDRVAQAGLDGFFETVWASAYAGCNKPHPGIFFQALVQMDLAPERTLYVGDSYAHDVVGARSAGLDAVLLDRKGSARDPDCDVIGDLWGLFDLLHDKTLP
;
A
#
# COMPACT_ATOMS: atom_id res chain seq x y z
N MET A 1 17.38 1.36 -60.12
CA MET A 1 18.84 1.17 -60.24
C MET A 1 19.47 2.08 -59.19
N ALA A 2 19.81 1.52 -58.03
CA ALA A 2 21.19 1.21 -57.59
C ALA A 2 21.84 2.42 -56.91
N VAL A 3 22.50 2.39 -55.74
CA VAL A 3 22.89 1.33 -54.78
C VAL A 3 23.56 2.07 -53.60
N SER A 4 23.29 1.63 -52.36
CA SER A 4 24.15 1.65 -51.14
C SER A 4 24.63 2.96 -50.48
N ASN A 5 25.04 3.02 -49.20
CA ASN A 5 24.75 2.30 -47.94
C ASN A 5 25.59 2.98 -46.83
N GLN A 6 25.07 3.00 -45.59
CA GLN A 6 25.73 3.02 -44.26
C GLN A 6 26.63 4.16 -43.73
N ALA A 7 26.22 4.73 -42.58
CA ALA A 7 26.84 4.66 -41.23
C ALA A 7 26.38 5.87 -40.38
N GLY A 8 26.03 5.83 -39.09
CA GLY A 8 25.97 4.78 -38.07
C GLY A 8 25.50 5.39 -36.72
N GLN A 9 24.66 4.62 -36.00
CA GLN A 9 24.55 4.40 -34.54
C GLN A 9 24.60 5.55 -33.51
N SER A 10 23.56 5.65 -32.68
CA SER A 10 23.59 5.09 -31.31
C SER A 10 22.22 5.16 -30.63
N HIS A 11 21.58 3.99 -30.47
CA HIS A 11 20.47 3.76 -29.55
C HIS A 11 21.05 3.27 -28.21
N PRO A 12 20.61 3.78 -27.05
CA PRO A 12 20.87 3.11 -25.78
C PRO A 12 19.84 1.99 -25.57
N ASP A 13 20.34 0.76 -25.54
CA ASP A 13 19.64 -0.45 -25.13
C ASP A 13 19.16 -0.32 -23.68
N GLY A 14 17.89 0.08 -23.50
CA GLY A 14 17.15 -0.13 -22.27
C GLY A 14 16.77 -1.60 -22.15
N LYS A 15 17.68 -2.44 -21.63
CA LYS A 15 17.36 -3.79 -21.18
C LYS A 15 16.39 -3.69 -20.00
N GLY A 16 15.10 -3.57 -20.30
CA GLY A 16 14.04 -3.86 -19.35
C GLY A 16 14.28 -5.25 -18.79
N ARG A 17 14.48 -5.35 -17.48
CA ARG A 17 14.41 -6.62 -16.77
C ARG A 17 12.99 -7.15 -16.97
N ILE A 18 12.85 -8.06 -17.94
CA ILE A 18 11.64 -8.86 -18.11
C ILE A 18 11.47 -9.60 -16.78
N ALA A 19 10.45 -9.22 -16.02
CA ALA A 19 10.07 -9.93 -14.81
C ALA A 19 9.95 -11.42 -15.15
N LYS A 20 10.62 -12.28 -14.37
CA LYS A 20 10.48 -13.73 -14.53
C LYS A 20 8.98 -14.06 -14.51
N PRO A 21 8.49 -14.95 -15.39
CA PRO A 21 7.10 -15.38 -15.34
C PRO A 21 6.79 -15.82 -13.91
N ALA A 22 5.69 -15.32 -13.34
CA ALA A 22 5.27 -15.63 -11.98
C ALA A 22 5.18 -17.15 -11.82
N GLY A 23 6.20 -17.75 -11.21
CA GLY A 23 6.24 -19.18 -10.98
C GLY A 23 5.02 -19.56 -10.15
N ARG A 24 4.36 -20.67 -10.51
CA ARG A 24 3.21 -21.20 -9.77
C ARG A 24 3.58 -21.30 -8.28
N LEU A 25 2.81 -20.61 -7.44
CA LEU A 25 3.00 -20.57 -5.99
C LEU A 25 3.04 -22.00 -5.46
N LYS A 26 4.13 -22.37 -4.79
CA LYS A 26 4.29 -23.72 -4.25
C LYS A 26 3.48 -23.85 -2.97
N VAL A 27 2.63 -24.87 -2.90
CA VAL A 27 1.88 -25.17 -1.68
C VAL A 27 2.76 -26.00 -0.75
N LEU A 28 2.93 -25.54 0.48
CA LEU A 28 3.63 -26.28 1.54
C LEU A 28 2.59 -26.70 2.59
N TRP A 29 2.40 -28.01 2.73
CA TRP A 29 1.47 -28.56 3.71
C TRP A 29 2.18 -28.73 5.07
N ILE A 30 1.60 -28.15 6.10
CA ILE A 30 2.08 -28.12 7.49
C ILE A 30 0.93 -28.59 8.39
N ARG A 31 1.21 -29.45 9.37
CA ARG A 31 0.19 -29.90 10.33
C ARG A 31 -0.29 -28.71 11.17
N GLU A 32 -1.58 -28.64 11.46
CA GLU A 32 -2.22 -27.49 12.10
C GLU A 32 -1.57 -26.97 13.40
N PRO A 33 -1.08 -27.83 14.33
CA PRO A 33 -0.38 -27.34 15.52
C PRO A 33 0.87 -26.52 15.18
N TYR A 34 1.66 -26.96 14.19
CA TYR A 34 2.86 -26.25 13.76
C TYR A 34 2.54 -25.04 12.89
N LEU A 35 1.48 -25.12 12.06
CA LEU A 35 1.02 -23.97 11.28
C LEU A 35 0.61 -22.83 12.22
N SER A 36 -0.12 -23.14 13.30
CA SER A 36 -0.54 -22.15 14.30
C SER A 36 0.65 -21.47 14.99
N LEU A 37 1.70 -22.23 15.28
CA LEU A 37 2.95 -21.68 15.82
C LEU A 37 3.67 -20.78 14.80
N ILE A 38 3.66 -21.15 13.52
CA ILE A 38 4.23 -20.33 12.45
C ILE A 38 3.47 -19.02 12.30
N LEU A 39 2.14 -19.08 12.21
CA LEU A 39 1.29 -17.91 12.03
C LEU A 39 1.27 -16.96 13.24
N SER A 40 1.67 -17.43 14.43
CA SER A 40 1.82 -16.59 15.63
C SER A 40 3.25 -16.07 15.83
N GLY A 41 4.18 -16.39 14.92
CA GLY A 41 5.60 -16.03 15.02
C GLY A 41 6.41 -16.84 16.02
N ARG A 42 5.78 -17.71 16.83
CA ARG A 42 6.45 -18.54 17.84
C ARG A 42 7.40 -19.58 17.23
N LYS A 43 7.13 -20.03 16.00
CA LYS A 43 7.97 -20.95 15.22
C LYS A 43 8.32 -20.28 13.90
N THR A 44 9.60 -20.25 13.55
CA THR A 44 10.07 -19.55 12.35
C THR A 44 10.73 -20.51 11.36
N VAL A 45 11.25 -21.64 11.83
CA VAL A 45 11.97 -22.62 11.01
C VAL A 45 11.13 -23.89 10.82
N GLU A 46 10.76 -24.18 9.57
CA GLU A 46 10.13 -25.45 9.20
C GLU A 46 11.17 -26.46 8.69
N VAL A 47 11.22 -27.62 9.34
CA VAL A 47 12.15 -28.70 8.98
C VAL A 47 11.50 -29.63 7.96
N ARG A 48 12.25 -29.94 6.91
CA ARG A 48 11.91 -30.89 5.84
C ARG A 48 13.10 -31.79 5.56
N VAL A 49 12.85 -32.91 4.88
CA VAL A 49 13.91 -33.68 4.23
C VAL A 49 14.11 -33.21 2.79
N GLY A 50 15.29 -33.49 2.24
CA GLY A 50 15.74 -33.03 0.94
C GLY A 50 15.07 -33.70 -0.27
N TYR A 51 13.74 -33.78 -0.30
CA TYR A 51 13.01 -34.07 -1.54
C TYR A 51 13.39 -33.08 -2.64
N GLU A 52 13.36 -33.52 -3.90
CA GLU A 52 13.81 -32.70 -5.04
C GLU A 52 13.10 -31.33 -5.12
N ASN A 53 11.79 -31.31 -4.86
CA ASN A 53 10.99 -30.08 -4.83
C ASN A 53 11.38 -29.12 -3.69
N ILE A 54 11.85 -29.65 -2.56
CA ILE A 54 12.33 -28.90 -1.39
C ILE A 54 13.75 -28.38 -1.62
N ARG A 55 14.66 -29.19 -2.18
CA ARG A 55 16.05 -28.80 -2.49
C ARG A 55 16.14 -27.63 -3.47
N ARG A 56 15.13 -27.47 -4.32
CA ARG A 56 15.05 -26.36 -5.28
C ARG A 56 14.57 -25.05 -4.66
N LEU A 57 14.09 -25.06 -3.41
CA LEU A 57 13.64 -23.85 -2.72
C LEU A 57 14.82 -22.94 -2.39
N GLN A 58 14.63 -21.63 -2.60
CA GLN A 58 15.65 -20.60 -2.37
C GLN A 58 15.09 -19.48 -1.46
N PRO A 59 15.97 -18.71 -0.80
CA PRO A 59 15.57 -17.43 -0.22
C PRO A 59 14.84 -16.54 -1.25
N GLY A 60 13.74 -15.92 -0.82
CA GLY A 60 12.84 -15.14 -1.67
C GLY A 60 11.74 -15.96 -2.35
N ASP A 61 11.79 -17.29 -2.33
CA ASP A 61 10.70 -18.11 -2.87
C ASP A 61 9.41 -17.90 -2.07
N ARG A 62 8.30 -17.84 -2.80
CA ARG A 62 6.95 -17.70 -2.24
C ARG A 62 6.30 -19.05 -2.02
N LEU A 63 5.65 -19.16 -0.88
CA LEU A 63 4.92 -20.35 -0.44
C LEU A 63 3.47 -20.00 -0.15
N LYS A 64 2.58 -20.98 -0.37
CA LYS A 64 1.22 -20.98 0.17
C LYS A 64 1.11 -22.08 1.21
N LEU A 65 1.08 -21.70 2.49
CA LEU A 65 0.95 -22.63 3.60
C LEU A 65 -0.48 -23.14 3.67
N ASN A 66 -0.66 -24.46 3.57
CA ASN A 66 -1.96 -25.14 3.54
C ASN A 66 -2.97 -24.52 2.56
N ASP A 67 -2.47 -24.01 1.43
CA ASP A 67 -3.27 -23.34 0.40
C ASP A 67 -4.08 -22.11 0.89
N ARG A 68 -3.69 -21.52 2.03
CA ARG A 68 -4.42 -20.41 2.67
C ARG A 68 -3.55 -19.20 2.99
N HIS A 69 -2.33 -19.41 3.48
CA HIS A 69 -1.50 -18.30 3.98
C HIS A 69 -0.28 -18.10 3.09
N LEU A 70 -0.08 -16.88 2.61
CA LEU A 70 1.14 -16.53 1.89
C LEU A 70 2.30 -16.42 2.88
N ALA A 71 3.46 -16.90 2.45
CA ALA A 71 4.71 -16.76 3.18
C ALA A 71 5.89 -16.66 2.23
N THR A 72 6.99 -16.10 2.72
CA THR A 72 8.25 -15.99 1.99
C THR A 72 9.33 -16.76 2.72
N ILE A 73 10.18 -17.44 1.98
CA ILE A 73 11.37 -18.08 2.55
C ILE A 73 12.43 -17.01 2.75
N ARG A 74 12.80 -16.73 4.00
CA ARG A 74 13.88 -15.79 4.31
C ARG A 74 15.25 -16.43 4.14
N ARG A 75 15.38 -17.67 4.62
CA ARG A 75 16.65 -18.42 4.62
C ARG A 75 16.38 -19.90 4.39
N VAL A 76 17.36 -20.56 3.80
CA VAL A 76 17.36 -22.00 3.59
C VAL A 76 18.66 -22.61 4.12
N GLY A 77 18.57 -23.40 5.18
CA GLY A 77 19.66 -24.24 5.70
C GLY A 77 19.62 -25.64 5.09
N ARG A 78 20.80 -26.24 4.85
CA ARG A 78 20.94 -27.61 4.33
C ARG A 78 21.98 -28.36 5.13
N TYR A 79 21.63 -29.55 5.57
CA TYR A 79 22.39 -30.36 6.51
C TYR A 79 22.40 -31.82 6.07
N ALA A 80 23.44 -32.55 6.46
CA ALA A 80 23.58 -33.96 6.16
C ALA A 80 22.48 -34.81 6.82
N ASP A 81 22.11 -34.46 8.06
CA ASP A 81 21.15 -35.17 8.90
C ASP A 81 20.50 -34.23 9.93
N PHE A 82 19.62 -34.75 10.79
CA PHE A 82 18.95 -33.94 11.81
C PHE A 82 19.87 -33.54 12.97
N GLU A 83 20.93 -34.29 13.25
CA GLU A 83 21.88 -33.97 14.32
C GLU A 83 22.71 -32.73 13.94
N GLU A 84 23.21 -32.66 12.70
CA GLU A 84 23.89 -31.47 12.20
C GLU A 84 22.96 -30.26 12.13
N LEU A 85 21.69 -30.47 11.75
CA LEU A 85 20.68 -29.41 11.73
C LEU A 85 20.47 -28.84 13.14
N LEU A 86 20.19 -29.68 14.13
CA LEU A 86 19.92 -29.24 15.51
C LEU A 86 21.15 -28.68 16.22
N ALA A 87 22.36 -29.01 15.77
CA ALA A 87 23.59 -28.41 16.26
C ALA A 87 23.81 -26.96 15.76
N ARG A 88 23.12 -26.53 14.70
CA ARG A 88 23.34 -25.22 14.04
C ARG A 88 22.12 -24.32 14.02
N GLU A 89 20.92 -24.89 14.07
CA GLU A 89 19.66 -24.16 14.12
C GLU A 89 19.20 -23.99 15.58
N ASP A 90 18.48 -22.91 15.85
CA ASP A 90 17.83 -22.73 17.14
C ASP A 90 16.64 -23.71 17.27
N ALA A 91 16.70 -24.59 18.27
CA ALA A 91 15.64 -25.54 18.56
C ALA A 91 14.30 -24.84 18.88
N ALA A 92 14.33 -23.67 19.55
CA ALA A 92 13.13 -22.92 19.87
C ALA A 92 12.45 -22.36 18.60
N ALA A 93 13.24 -21.97 17.59
CA ALA A 93 12.73 -21.56 16.29
C ALA A 93 12.07 -22.70 15.50
N ILE A 94 12.45 -23.96 15.77
CA ILE A 94 11.90 -25.17 15.12
C ILE A 94 10.69 -25.71 15.88
N ALA A 95 10.78 -25.84 17.20
CA ALA A 95 9.73 -26.42 18.03
C ALA A 95 9.78 -25.77 19.41
N PRO A 96 9.14 -24.59 19.59
CA PRO A 96 9.24 -23.80 20.82
C PRO A 96 8.68 -24.50 22.06
N ASP A 97 7.85 -25.53 21.88
CA ASP A 97 7.20 -26.28 22.95
C ASP A 97 7.88 -27.65 23.23
N LEU A 98 9.03 -27.96 22.60
CA LEU A 98 9.75 -29.21 22.78
C LEU A 98 11.18 -28.98 23.27
N GLU A 99 11.60 -29.84 24.20
CA GLU A 99 13.00 -29.90 24.62
C GLU A 99 13.89 -30.42 23.47
N PRO A 100 15.13 -29.93 23.32
CA PRO A 100 16.03 -30.32 22.22
C PRO A 100 16.24 -31.83 22.08
N ASP A 101 16.36 -32.55 23.21
CA ASP A 101 16.56 -34.00 23.22
C ASP A 101 15.34 -34.78 22.71
N VAL A 102 14.13 -34.21 22.88
CA VAL A 102 12.87 -34.80 22.39
C VAL A 102 12.65 -34.44 20.92
N LEU A 103 13.11 -33.26 20.49
CA LEU A 103 12.95 -32.77 19.13
C LEU A 103 13.59 -33.70 18.09
N LEU A 104 14.78 -34.23 18.35
CA LEU A 104 15.43 -35.17 17.43
C LEU A 104 14.58 -36.44 17.21
N ALA A 105 14.04 -37.01 18.29
CA ALA A 105 13.16 -38.18 18.23
C ALA A 105 11.87 -37.87 17.45
N ALA A 106 11.25 -36.71 17.72
CA ALA A 106 10.05 -36.27 17.01
C ALA A 106 10.29 -36.05 15.50
N LEU A 107 11.44 -35.49 15.11
CA LEU A 107 11.81 -35.34 13.70
C LEU A 107 11.99 -36.70 13.01
N ARG A 108 12.65 -37.67 13.67
CA ARG A 108 12.84 -39.02 13.14
C ARG A 108 11.54 -39.84 13.09
N GLU A 109 10.57 -39.55 13.95
CA GLU A 109 9.21 -40.12 13.86
C GLU A 109 8.46 -39.60 12.61
N LEU A 110 8.58 -38.31 12.30
CA LEU A 110 8.00 -37.71 11.09
C LEU A 110 8.73 -38.14 9.81
N TYR A 111 10.05 -38.29 9.90
CA TYR A 111 10.94 -38.61 8.81
C TYR A 111 11.88 -39.76 9.21
N PRO A 112 11.50 -41.02 8.93
CA PRO A 112 12.34 -42.17 9.26
C PRO A 112 13.68 -42.16 8.49
N PRO A 113 14.66 -43.02 8.87
CA PRO A 113 16.04 -42.94 8.41
C PRO A 113 16.22 -42.90 6.88
N GLU A 114 15.39 -43.61 6.12
CA GLU A 114 15.42 -43.59 4.66
C GLU A 114 15.06 -42.23 4.05
N LYS A 115 14.25 -41.44 4.75
CA LYS A 115 13.92 -40.06 4.38
C LYS A 115 14.98 -39.09 4.86
N GLU A 116 15.50 -39.27 6.09
CA GLU A 116 16.61 -38.48 6.64
C GLU A 116 17.86 -38.59 5.74
N ALA A 117 18.11 -39.74 5.13
CA ALA A 117 19.21 -39.96 4.17
C ALA A 117 19.15 -39.04 2.93
N LEU A 118 18.02 -38.37 2.67
CA LEU A 118 17.92 -37.33 1.64
C LEU A 118 18.50 -35.98 2.11
N GLY A 119 19.05 -35.91 3.32
CA GLY A 119 19.50 -34.69 3.97
C GLY A 119 18.36 -33.93 4.64
N ALA A 120 18.69 -33.10 5.62
CA ALA A 120 17.77 -32.23 6.31
C ALA A 120 17.81 -30.81 5.74
N VAL A 121 16.66 -30.14 5.71
CA VAL A 121 16.47 -28.79 5.19
C VAL A 121 15.71 -27.97 6.22
N ALA A 122 16.30 -26.86 6.64
CA ALA A 122 15.65 -25.86 7.47
C ALA A 122 15.14 -24.72 6.59
N LEU A 123 13.85 -24.43 6.64
CA LEU A 123 13.24 -23.32 5.92
C LEU A 123 12.82 -22.25 6.93
N GLU A 124 13.51 -21.12 6.97
CA GLU A 124 13.05 -19.98 7.75
C GLU A 124 11.93 -19.28 6.97
N ILE A 125 10.71 -19.39 7.48
CA ILE A 125 9.48 -18.95 6.82
C ILE A 125 8.97 -17.70 7.53
N LEU A 126 8.72 -16.65 6.75
CA LEU A 126 8.07 -15.42 7.19
C LEU A 126 6.62 -15.44 6.70
N PRO A 127 5.63 -15.66 7.57
CA PRO A 127 4.24 -15.48 7.21
C PRO A 127 4.00 -14.04 6.80
N ARG A 128 3.18 -13.87 5.78
CA ARG A 128 2.72 -12.55 5.37
C ARG A 128 1.55 -12.14 6.25
N ARG A 129 1.66 -10.98 6.91
CA ARG A 129 0.56 -10.41 7.71
C ARG A 129 -0.54 -9.86 6.82
N TYR A 130 -0.17 -9.08 5.80
CA TYR A 130 -1.11 -8.46 4.87
C TYR A 130 -0.94 -8.97 3.44
N ASP A 131 -2.03 -9.16 2.71
CA ASP A 131 -1.99 -9.48 1.28
C ASP A 131 -1.95 -8.22 0.40
N ALA A 132 -2.45 -7.11 0.95
CA ALA A 132 -2.61 -5.86 0.24
C ALA A 132 -2.26 -4.65 1.10
N VAL A 133 -1.85 -3.59 0.42
CA VAL A 133 -1.65 -2.26 0.99
C VAL A 133 -2.50 -1.26 0.21
N LEU A 134 -3.38 -0.58 0.91
CA LEU A 134 -4.20 0.49 0.37
C LEU A 134 -3.64 1.83 0.84
N PHE A 135 -3.62 2.82 -0.05
CA PHE A 135 -3.03 4.12 0.20
C PHE A 135 -4.07 5.23 0.07
N ASP A 136 -3.95 6.26 0.89
CA ASP A 136 -4.43 7.59 0.49
C ASP A 136 -3.56 8.17 -0.64
N MET A 137 -4.04 9.21 -1.32
CA MET A 137 -3.34 9.89 -2.41
C MET A 137 -2.61 11.16 -1.93
N GLY A 138 -3.36 12.16 -1.45
CA GLY A 138 -2.84 13.50 -1.14
C GLY A 138 -1.97 13.49 0.12
N HIS A 139 -0.80 14.13 0.07
CA HIS A 139 0.21 14.14 1.15
C HIS A 139 0.74 12.76 1.59
N THR A 140 0.17 11.68 1.05
CA THR A 140 0.62 10.29 1.24
C THR A 140 1.50 9.84 0.08
N LEU A 141 0.94 9.79 -1.13
CA LEU A 141 1.66 9.41 -2.35
C LEU A 141 2.19 10.65 -3.09
N VAL A 142 1.42 11.74 -3.11
CA VAL A 142 1.75 12.95 -3.86
C VAL A 142 1.78 14.19 -2.97
N HIS A 143 2.54 15.19 -3.39
CA HIS A 143 2.48 16.55 -2.87
C HIS A 143 2.31 17.55 -4.02
N PHE A 144 2.05 18.80 -3.68
CA PHE A 144 1.87 19.88 -4.64
C PHE A 144 3.05 20.85 -4.59
N ASP A 145 3.55 21.24 -5.76
CA ASP A 145 4.57 22.26 -5.95
C ASP A 145 4.21 23.14 -7.16
N PRO A 146 3.72 24.37 -6.95
CA PRO A 146 3.62 25.07 -5.66
C PRO A 146 2.50 24.49 -4.76
N PRO A 147 2.48 24.85 -3.45
CA PRO A 147 1.42 24.41 -2.53
C PRO A 147 0.02 24.78 -3.03
N GLU A 148 -0.99 24.04 -2.61
CA GLU A 148 -2.38 24.16 -3.09
C GLU A 148 -2.94 25.58 -2.92
N THR A 149 -2.66 26.24 -1.81
CA THR A 149 -3.08 27.63 -1.58
C THR A 149 -2.46 28.60 -2.58
N ALA A 150 -1.23 28.35 -3.02
CA ALA A 150 -0.57 29.14 -4.06
C ALA A 150 -1.14 28.83 -5.45
N VAL A 151 -1.51 27.57 -5.73
CA VAL A 151 -2.24 27.21 -6.97
C VAL A 151 -3.56 27.97 -7.06
N VAL A 152 -4.34 27.96 -5.97
CA VAL A 152 -5.61 28.72 -5.87
C VAL A 152 -5.37 30.22 -5.98
N GLN A 153 -4.34 30.76 -5.33
CA GLN A 153 -3.95 32.17 -5.45
C GLN A 153 -3.69 32.56 -6.90
N MET A 154 -2.93 31.73 -7.63
CA MET A 154 -2.61 31.97 -9.02
C MET A 154 -3.84 31.88 -9.93
N ALA A 155 -4.83 31.04 -9.59
CA ALA A 155 -6.10 30.97 -10.30
C ALA A 155 -6.95 32.24 -10.08
N LEU A 156 -7.08 32.68 -8.83
CA LEU A 156 -7.82 33.90 -8.49
C LEU A 156 -7.20 35.12 -9.17
N ARG A 157 -5.86 35.21 -9.22
CA ARG A 157 -5.15 36.28 -9.92
C ARG A 157 -5.47 36.33 -11.41
N ASP A 158 -5.54 35.20 -12.10
CA ASP A 158 -5.89 35.15 -13.53
C ASP A 158 -7.27 35.74 -13.81
N LEU A 159 -8.17 35.63 -12.84
CA LEU A 159 -9.53 36.15 -12.89
C LEU A 159 -9.65 37.57 -12.31
N GLY A 160 -8.53 38.20 -11.96
CA GLY A 160 -8.48 39.58 -11.48
C GLY A 160 -8.69 39.76 -9.98
N PHE A 161 -8.65 38.69 -9.19
CA PHE A 161 -8.80 38.73 -7.73
C PHE A 161 -7.46 38.51 -7.03
N GLU A 162 -6.96 39.54 -6.34
CA GLU A 162 -5.75 39.41 -5.52
C GLU A 162 -6.10 38.98 -4.09
N ARG A 163 -5.61 37.81 -3.68
CA ARG A 163 -5.66 37.29 -2.31
C ARG A 163 -4.32 36.67 -1.94
N THR A 164 -3.96 36.69 -0.67
CA THR A 164 -2.76 36.05 -0.14
C THR A 164 -3.00 34.56 0.12
N ALA A 165 -1.93 33.76 0.12
CA ALA A 165 -2.01 32.34 0.45
C ALA A 165 -2.56 32.11 1.88
N ASP A 166 -2.28 33.02 2.81
CA ASP A 166 -2.78 32.96 4.20
C ASP A 166 -4.29 33.24 4.26
N GLU A 167 -4.80 34.22 3.51
CA GLU A 167 -6.24 34.48 3.40
C GLU A 167 -6.99 33.28 2.80
N ILE A 168 -6.43 32.67 1.75
CA ILE A 168 -6.98 31.47 1.12
C ILE A 168 -6.97 30.30 2.10
N GLY A 169 -5.84 30.07 2.78
CA GLY A 169 -5.73 29.02 3.80
C GLY A 169 -6.75 29.19 4.92
N ALA A 170 -6.95 30.41 5.40
CA ALA A 170 -7.94 30.72 6.43
C ALA A 170 -9.38 30.50 5.93
N ALA A 171 -9.68 30.83 4.66
CA ALA A 171 -10.99 30.65 4.06
C ALA A 171 -11.34 29.19 3.75
N VAL A 172 -10.34 28.36 3.41
CA VAL A 172 -10.48 26.92 3.17
C VAL A 172 -10.97 26.18 4.43
N GLN A 173 -10.43 26.52 5.60
CA GLN A 173 -10.72 25.82 6.86
C GLN A 173 -12.22 25.69 7.19
N PRO A 174 -13.03 26.77 7.26
CA PRO A 174 -14.45 26.66 7.57
C PRO A 174 -15.25 25.95 6.47
N VAL A 175 -14.88 26.10 5.20
CA VAL A 175 -15.56 25.45 4.06
C VAL A 175 -15.40 23.94 4.13
N TRP A 176 -14.17 23.46 4.27
CA TRP A 176 -13.89 22.03 4.38
C TRP A 176 -14.35 21.45 5.72
N GLY A 177 -14.28 22.21 6.81
CA GLY A 177 -14.84 21.83 8.10
C GLY A 177 -16.36 21.63 8.06
N ALA A 178 -17.08 22.45 7.28
CA ALA A 178 -18.51 22.25 7.04
C ALA A 178 -18.77 21.02 6.17
N TYR A 179 -18.01 20.84 5.09
CA TYR A 179 -18.13 19.70 4.18
C TYR A 179 -17.90 18.35 4.88
N TYR A 180 -16.90 18.27 5.77
CA TYR A 180 -16.56 17.03 6.46
C TYR A 180 -17.27 16.82 7.81
N ARG A 181 -18.12 17.76 8.25
CA ARG A 181 -18.77 17.72 9.56
C ARG A 181 -19.44 16.37 9.86
N ASP A 182 -20.18 15.85 8.90
CA ASP A 182 -20.96 14.62 9.05
C ASP A 182 -20.37 13.44 8.24
N ALA A 183 -19.13 13.57 7.78
CA ALA A 183 -18.49 12.62 6.85
C ALA A 183 -18.43 11.18 7.35
N ALA A 184 -18.49 10.95 8.66
CA ALA A 184 -18.52 9.59 9.22
C ALA A 184 -19.81 8.81 8.88
N THR A 185 -20.90 9.51 8.53
CA THR A 185 -22.22 8.89 8.30
C THR A 185 -22.92 9.37 7.03
N ALA A 186 -22.53 10.53 6.50
CA ALA A 186 -23.15 11.10 5.32
C ALA A 186 -22.83 10.28 4.06
N THR A 187 -23.85 10.11 3.23
CA THR A 187 -23.73 9.55 1.88
C THR A 187 -24.33 10.52 0.86
N PHE A 188 -23.94 10.35 -0.38
CA PHE A 188 -24.35 11.18 -1.50
C PHE A 188 -24.41 10.40 -2.81
N ALA A 189 -24.98 11.01 -3.85
CA ALA A 189 -25.08 10.39 -5.16
C ALA A 189 -23.69 10.23 -5.77
N ALA A 190 -23.30 8.99 -6.08
CA ALA A 190 -22.06 8.69 -6.78
C ALA A 190 -22.22 8.94 -8.30
N THR A 191 -22.32 10.20 -8.70
CA THR A 191 -22.41 10.60 -10.12
C THR A 191 -21.44 11.76 -10.43
N PRO A 192 -20.96 11.85 -11.69
CA PRO A 192 -20.14 12.99 -12.11
C PRO A 192 -20.85 14.33 -11.86
N ASP A 193 -22.17 14.38 -12.11
CA ASP A 193 -22.96 15.59 -11.90
C ASP A 193 -22.97 16.02 -10.43
N HIS A 194 -23.12 15.07 -9.50
CA HIS A 194 -23.11 15.40 -8.07
C HIS A 194 -21.73 15.87 -7.60
N ASP A 195 -20.66 15.23 -8.08
CA ASP A 195 -19.30 15.66 -7.80
C ASP A 195 -19.05 17.07 -8.33
N HIS A 196 -19.43 17.37 -9.57
CA HIS A 196 -19.33 18.72 -10.16
C HIS A 196 -20.07 19.75 -9.31
N GLN A 197 -21.34 19.48 -8.96
CA GLN A 197 -22.11 20.39 -8.10
C GLN A 197 -21.47 20.59 -6.72
N THR A 198 -20.81 19.56 -6.18
CA THR A 198 -20.06 19.65 -4.93
C THR A 198 -18.83 20.54 -5.08
N GLN A 199 -18.06 20.40 -6.16
CA GLN A 199 -16.91 21.28 -6.44
C GLN A 199 -17.34 22.74 -6.56
N LEU A 200 -18.42 23.02 -7.29
CA LEU A 200 -18.99 24.37 -7.38
C LEU A 200 -19.45 24.91 -6.03
N HIS A 201 -20.09 24.07 -5.20
CA HIS A 201 -20.52 24.47 -3.86
C HIS A 201 -19.33 24.85 -2.97
N LEU A 202 -18.27 24.04 -2.98
CA LEU A 202 -17.04 24.32 -2.23
C LEU A 202 -16.33 25.58 -2.74
N MET A 203 -16.25 25.75 -4.06
CA MET A 203 -15.66 26.94 -4.69
C MET A 203 -16.45 28.20 -4.33
N ARG A 204 -17.79 28.14 -4.38
CA ARG A 204 -18.65 29.24 -3.93
C ARG A 204 -18.38 29.61 -2.48
N GLY A 205 -18.36 28.62 -1.59
CA GLY A 205 -18.07 28.85 -0.17
C GLY A 205 -16.71 29.50 0.04
N LEU A 206 -15.68 29.07 -0.71
CA LEU A 206 -14.35 29.67 -0.67
C LEU A 206 -14.38 31.15 -1.10
N LEU A 207 -15.01 31.47 -2.23
CA LEU A 207 -15.11 32.84 -2.74
C LEU A 207 -15.87 33.75 -1.78
N GLU A 208 -16.97 33.27 -1.19
CA GLU A 208 -17.75 33.99 -0.18
C GLU A 208 -16.91 34.27 1.08
N GLN A 209 -16.16 33.29 1.59
CA GLN A 209 -15.24 33.48 2.72
C GLN A 209 -14.12 34.49 2.41
N LEU A 210 -13.71 34.60 1.15
CA LEU A 210 -12.73 35.59 0.68
C LEU A 210 -13.34 36.99 0.42
N GLY A 211 -14.64 37.17 0.71
CA GLY A 211 -15.36 38.43 0.50
C GLY A 211 -15.51 38.80 -0.97
N ILE A 212 -15.51 37.82 -1.87
CA ILE A 212 -15.72 38.02 -3.30
C ILE A 212 -17.21 37.89 -3.59
N MET A 213 -17.76 38.84 -4.36
CA MET A 213 -19.14 38.76 -4.82
C MET A 213 -19.29 37.61 -5.80
N VAL A 214 -20.16 36.64 -5.48
CA VAL A 214 -20.33 35.41 -6.26
C VAL A 214 -21.53 35.47 -7.19
N ASP A 215 -21.33 35.00 -8.42
CA ASP A 215 -22.37 34.54 -9.34
C ASP A 215 -21.96 33.18 -9.92
N ASP A 216 -22.88 32.52 -10.63
CA ASP A 216 -22.67 31.15 -11.12
C ASP A 216 -21.54 31.09 -12.17
N ASP A 217 -21.45 32.10 -13.04
CA ASP A 217 -20.42 32.18 -14.08
C ASP A 217 -19.01 32.32 -13.48
N LEU A 218 -18.87 33.14 -12.42
CA LEU A 218 -17.61 33.28 -11.70
C LEU A 218 -17.21 32.00 -10.98
N VAL A 219 -18.15 31.30 -10.35
CA VAL A 219 -17.86 30.05 -9.64
C VAL A 219 -17.34 28.99 -10.61
N GLU A 220 -18.01 28.81 -11.75
CA GLU A 220 -17.59 27.90 -12.82
C GLU A 220 -16.21 28.30 -13.39
N ALA A 221 -15.99 29.60 -13.66
CA ALA A 221 -14.70 30.08 -14.16
C ALA A 221 -13.56 29.84 -13.15
N CYS A 222 -13.80 30.08 -11.86
CA CYS A 222 -12.84 29.82 -10.78
C CYS A 222 -12.53 28.32 -10.65
N GLU A 223 -13.55 27.47 -10.61
CA GLU A 223 -13.39 26.01 -10.53
C GLU A 223 -12.55 25.50 -11.71
N SER A 224 -12.93 25.87 -12.93
CA SER A 224 -12.24 25.44 -14.15
C SER A 224 -10.79 25.92 -14.19
N THR A 225 -10.52 27.16 -13.75
CA THR A 225 -9.16 27.71 -13.70
C THR A 225 -8.31 27.00 -12.66
N VAL A 226 -8.88 26.67 -11.50
CA VAL A 226 -8.20 25.92 -10.44
C VAL A 226 -7.88 24.49 -10.91
N ASP A 227 -8.86 23.76 -11.47
CA ASP A 227 -8.63 22.41 -11.99
C ASP A 227 -7.56 22.41 -13.09
N SER A 228 -7.64 23.37 -14.03
CA SER A 228 -6.65 23.53 -15.11
C SER A 228 -5.24 23.73 -14.56
N ARG A 229 -5.08 24.52 -13.49
CA ARG A 229 -3.77 24.73 -12.86
C ARG A 229 -3.26 23.48 -12.14
N PHE A 230 -4.11 22.74 -11.42
CA PHE A 230 -3.72 21.45 -10.86
C PHE A 230 -3.38 20.41 -11.94
N SER A 231 -3.96 20.53 -13.13
CA SER A 231 -3.68 19.70 -14.32
C SER A 231 -2.38 20.03 -15.03
N GLN A 232 -1.69 21.11 -14.64
CA GLN A 232 -0.39 21.41 -15.24
C GLN A 232 0.65 20.35 -14.86
N PRO A 233 1.47 19.89 -15.83
CA PRO A 233 2.54 18.94 -15.56
C PRO A 233 3.48 19.43 -14.45
N GLY A 234 3.76 18.57 -13.48
CA GLY A 234 4.68 18.87 -12.40
C GLY A 234 4.10 19.73 -11.27
N VAL A 235 2.81 20.06 -11.26
CA VAL A 235 2.15 20.66 -10.09
C VAL A 235 1.92 19.60 -9.02
N MET A 236 1.30 18.47 -9.38
CA MET A 236 1.22 17.29 -8.53
C MET A 236 2.41 16.38 -8.79
N ARG A 237 3.16 16.04 -7.74
CA ARG A 237 4.37 15.21 -7.83
C ARG A 237 4.33 14.10 -6.79
N PRO A 238 4.73 12.87 -7.13
CA PRO A 238 5.00 11.85 -6.12
C PRO A 238 6.09 12.31 -5.15
N PHE A 239 6.02 11.90 -3.89
CA PHE A 239 7.20 12.01 -3.01
C PHE A 239 8.37 11.18 -3.57
N PRO A 240 9.63 11.58 -3.30
CA PRO A 240 10.80 10.98 -3.94
C PRO A 240 10.87 9.45 -3.86
N GLU A 241 10.44 8.85 -2.75
CA GLU A 241 10.52 7.42 -2.51
C GLU A 241 9.35 6.61 -3.10
N VAL A 242 8.24 7.25 -3.49
CA VAL A 242 6.99 6.55 -3.81
C VAL A 242 7.16 5.53 -4.92
N GLY A 243 7.79 5.92 -6.03
CA GLY A 243 7.97 5.01 -7.16
C GLY A 243 8.79 3.77 -6.80
N GLU A 244 9.84 3.94 -5.99
CA GLU A 244 10.70 2.83 -5.55
C GLU A 244 9.99 1.92 -4.54
N VAL A 245 9.25 2.49 -3.60
CA VAL A 245 8.49 1.72 -2.61
C VAL A 245 7.36 0.92 -3.26
N LEU A 246 6.57 1.53 -4.15
CA LEU A 246 5.50 0.83 -4.86
C LEU A 246 6.06 -0.30 -5.73
N ALA A 247 7.19 -0.08 -6.42
CA ALA A 247 7.87 -1.12 -7.17
C ALA A 247 8.33 -2.27 -6.27
N ALA A 248 8.96 -1.97 -5.12
CA ALA A 248 9.39 -2.99 -4.16
C ALA A 248 8.21 -3.79 -3.59
N LEU A 249 7.07 -3.14 -3.31
CA LEU A 249 5.86 -3.81 -2.87
C LEU A 249 5.29 -4.75 -3.96
N GLN A 250 5.28 -4.32 -5.22
CA GLN A 250 4.88 -5.17 -6.36
C GLN A 250 5.84 -6.32 -6.61
N GLU A 251 7.15 -6.11 -6.48
CA GLU A 251 8.17 -7.17 -6.55
C GLU A 251 7.95 -8.23 -5.46
N GLN A 252 7.50 -7.81 -4.27
CA GLN A 252 7.05 -8.71 -3.21
C GLN A 252 5.60 -9.19 -3.39
N HIS A 253 4.95 -8.82 -4.49
CA HIS A 253 3.59 -9.19 -4.87
C HIS A 253 2.53 -8.79 -3.85
N TYR A 254 2.68 -7.62 -3.21
CA TYR A 254 1.57 -6.97 -2.52
C TYR A 254 0.58 -6.48 -3.57
N ARG A 255 -0.70 -6.62 -3.27
CA ARG A 255 -1.76 -5.99 -4.07
C ARG A 255 -1.90 -4.56 -3.59
N LEU A 256 -1.95 -3.61 -4.53
CA LEU A 256 -1.94 -2.20 -4.20
C LEU A 256 -3.23 -1.55 -4.68
N GLY A 257 -3.78 -0.65 -3.86
CA GLY A 257 -4.92 0.17 -4.24
C GLY A 257 -4.83 1.57 -3.66
N ILE A 258 -5.57 2.50 -4.26
CA ILE A 258 -5.79 3.85 -3.73
C ILE A 258 -7.23 3.95 -3.24
N VAL A 259 -7.42 4.48 -2.04
CA VAL A 259 -8.72 4.93 -1.53
C VAL A 259 -8.55 6.35 -1.02
N SER A 260 -9.18 7.33 -1.65
CA SER A 260 -8.95 8.75 -1.31
C SER A 260 -10.22 9.57 -1.31
N ASN A 261 -10.26 10.59 -0.44
CA ASN A 261 -11.26 11.63 -0.51
C ASN A 261 -10.90 12.53 -1.70
N TRP A 262 -11.46 12.23 -2.85
CA TRP A 262 -11.09 12.85 -4.12
C TRP A 262 -12.30 12.97 -5.03
N SER A 263 -12.23 13.93 -5.95
CA SER A 263 -13.24 14.15 -6.99
C SER A 263 -13.21 13.06 -8.07
N TRP A 264 -14.09 13.18 -9.06
CA TRP A 264 -14.25 12.21 -10.12
C TRP A 264 -12.98 12.00 -10.97
N ASN A 265 -12.07 12.97 -10.98
CA ASN A 265 -10.85 12.97 -11.79
C ASN A 265 -9.67 12.18 -11.18
N LEU A 266 -9.83 11.47 -10.05
CA LEU A 266 -8.73 10.81 -9.33
C LEU A 266 -7.85 9.93 -10.24
N ARG A 267 -8.45 9.15 -11.14
CA ARG A 267 -7.70 8.28 -12.06
C ARG A 267 -6.79 9.08 -13.00
N ASP A 268 -7.27 10.21 -13.50
CA ASP A 268 -6.48 11.10 -14.36
C ASP A 268 -5.32 11.72 -13.56
N ARG A 269 -5.55 12.06 -12.28
CA ARG A 269 -4.50 12.55 -11.38
C ARG A 269 -3.43 11.52 -11.07
N VAL A 270 -3.83 10.25 -10.87
CA VAL A 270 -2.88 9.14 -10.67
C VAL A 270 -2.01 8.94 -11.92
N ALA A 271 -2.61 9.02 -13.13
CA ALA A 271 -1.86 8.95 -14.38
C ALA A 271 -0.95 10.16 -14.58
N GLN A 272 -1.41 11.38 -14.27
CA GLN A 272 -0.63 12.61 -14.33
C GLN A 272 0.62 12.54 -13.43
N ALA A 273 0.50 11.89 -12.25
CA ALA A 273 1.60 11.67 -11.33
C ALA A 273 2.54 10.51 -11.76
N GLY A 274 2.21 9.78 -12.82
CA GLY A 274 2.99 8.63 -13.31
C GLY A 274 2.88 7.39 -12.42
N LEU A 275 1.74 7.21 -11.75
CA LEU A 275 1.52 6.12 -10.78
C LEU A 275 0.49 5.08 -11.23
N ASP A 276 -0.09 5.20 -12.42
CA ASP A 276 -1.18 4.36 -12.94
C ASP A 276 -0.81 2.88 -13.12
N GLY A 277 0.48 2.56 -13.29
CA GLY A 277 0.95 1.18 -13.42
C GLY A 277 1.01 0.36 -12.12
N PHE A 278 0.79 0.98 -10.96
CA PHE A 278 1.01 0.32 -9.66
C PHE A 278 -0.23 -0.33 -9.06
N PHE A 279 -1.42 0.20 -9.34
CA PHE A 279 -2.63 -0.07 -8.54
C PHE A 279 -3.65 -0.95 -9.27
N GLU A 280 -4.17 -1.95 -8.57
CA GLU A 280 -5.28 -2.79 -9.03
C GLU A 280 -6.61 -2.03 -8.96
N THR A 281 -6.76 -1.15 -7.97
CA THR A 281 -7.95 -0.33 -7.75
C THR A 281 -7.57 1.09 -7.40
N VAL A 282 -8.28 2.05 -8.00
CA VAL A 282 -8.21 3.49 -7.67
C VAL A 282 -9.64 3.94 -7.36
N TRP A 283 -9.90 4.23 -6.08
CA TRP A 283 -11.24 4.45 -5.54
C TRP A 283 -11.35 5.82 -4.87
N ALA A 284 -12.09 6.73 -5.51
CA ALA A 284 -12.38 8.07 -5.01
C ALA A 284 -13.68 8.07 -4.18
N SER A 285 -13.79 8.99 -3.21
CA SER A 285 -15.05 9.22 -2.49
C SER A 285 -16.20 9.60 -3.42
N ALA A 286 -15.90 10.31 -4.52
CA ALA A 286 -16.87 10.62 -5.57
C ALA A 286 -17.50 9.37 -6.20
N TYR A 287 -16.72 8.30 -6.42
CA TYR A 287 -17.23 7.01 -6.92
C TYR A 287 -18.00 6.25 -5.85
N ALA A 288 -17.61 6.45 -4.59
CA ALA A 288 -18.13 5.68 -3.47
C ALA A 288 -19.47 6.18 -2.95
N GLY A 289 -19.78 7.46 -3.18
CA GLY A 289 -20.95 8.13 -2.60
C GLY A 289 -20.80 8.40 -1.10
N CYS A 290 -19.57 8.40 -0.57
CA CYS A 290 -19.25 8.74 0.82
C CYS A 290 -17.77 9.10 0.96
N ASN A 291 -17.45 9.98 1.90
CA ASN A 291 -16.08 10.38 2.21
C ASN A 291 -15.54 9.54 3.38
N LYS A 292 -14.23 9.25 3.39
CA LYS A 292 -13.51 8.89 4.61
C LYS A 292 -13.80 9.95 5.70
N PRO A 293 -14.08 9.57 6.96
CA PRO A 293 -13.88 8.24 7.54
C PRO A 293 -15.06 7.26 7.41
N HIS A 294 -16.07 7.52 6.57
CA HIS A 294 -17.16 6.57 6.37
C HIS A 294 -16.63 5.19 5.96
N PRO A 295 -16.97 4.09 6.65
CA PRO A 295 -16.38 2.77 6.39
C PRO A 295 -16.74 2.21 5.01
N GLY A 296 -17.86 2.68 4.42
CA GLY A 296 -18.35 2.24 3.11
C GLY A 296 -17.35 2.41 1.98
N ILE A 297 -16.53 3.46 1.98
CA ILE A 297 -15.53 3.69 0.92
C ILE A 297 -14.44 2.60 0.93
N PHE A 298 -13.99 2.20 2.11
CA PHE A 298 -13.00 1.12 2.28
C PHE A 298 -13.59 -0.24 1.92
N PHE A 299 -14.81 -0.52 2.40
CA PHE A 299 -15.51 -1.77 2.09
C PHE A 299 -15.68 -1.96 0.58
N GLN A 300 -16.09 -0.92 -0.14
CA GLN A 300 -16.21 -0.98 -1.60
C GLN A 300 -14.87 -1.30 -2.27
N ALA A 301 -13.77 -0.68 -1.84
CA ALA A 301 -12.44 -0.99 -2.37
C ALA A 301 -12.02 -2.44 -2.09
N LEU A 302 -12.26 -2.95 -0.87
CA LEU A 302 -12.01 -4.35 -0.52
C LEU A 302 -12.82 -5.32 -1.41
N VAL A 303 -14.08 -5.00 -1.70
CA VAL A 303 -14.93 -5.80 -2.60
C VAL A 303 -14.39 -5.81 -4.03
N GLN A 304 -13.96 -4.65 -4.55
CA GLN A 304 -13.36 -4.58 -5.90
C GLN A 304 -12.11 -5.46 -6.02
N MET A 305 -11.36 -5.57 -4.93
CA MET A 305 -10.15 -6.37 -4.87
C MET A 305 -10.38 -7.77 -4.27
N ASP A 306 -11.59 -8.23 -3.93
CA ASP A 306 -11.77 -9.54 -3.27
C ASP A 306 -10.79 -9.74 -2.08
N LEU A 307 -10.72 -8.75 -1.19
CA LEU A 307 -9.80 -8.72 -0.05
C LEU A 307 -10.53 -8.87 1.28
N ALA A 308 -9.90 -9.60 2.21
CA ALA A 308 -10.32 -9.61 3.61
C ALA A 308 -9.78 -8.37 4.33
N PRO A 309 -10.59 -7.66 5.14
CA PRO A 309 -10.17 -6.45 5.84
C PRO A 309 -9.00 -6.72 6.80
N GLU A 310 -9.00 -7.83 7.52
CA GLU A 310 -7.97 -8.19 8.50
C GLU A 310 -6.61 -8.53 7.86
N ARG A 311 -6.58 -8.69 6.53
CA ARG A 311 -5.36 -8.96 5.75
C ARG A 311 -4.98 -7.78 4.87
N THR A 312 -5.51 -6.59 5.16
CA THR A 312 -5.26 -5.37 4.39
C THR A 312 -4.78 -4.25 5.31
N LEU A 313 -3.65 -3.65 4.95
CA LEU A 313 -3.12 -2.47 5.63
C LEU A 313 -3.54 -1.21 4.89
N TYR A 314 -4.07 -0.22 5.60
CA TYR A 314 -4.30 1.12 5.08
C TYR A 314 -3.23 2.10 5.53
N VAL A 315 -2.76 2.96 4.62
CA VAL A 315 -1.70 3.96 4.86
C VAL A 315 -2.23 5.32 4.44
N GLY A 316 -2.21 6.30 5.35
CA GLY A 316 -2.62 7.67 5.05
C GLY A 316 -2.04 8.67 6.05
N ASP A 317 -2.13 9.96 5.74
CA ASP A 317 -1.54 11.04 6.53
C ASP A 317 -2.51 11.65 7.57
N SER A 318 -3.80 11.32 7.47
CA SER A 318 -4.85 11.87 8.34
C SER A 318 -5.33 10.88 9.38
N TYR A 319 -5.03 11.11 10.66
CA TYR A 319 -5.54 10.25 11.73
C TYR A 319 -7.08 10.11 11.70
N ALA A 320 -7.79 11.23 11.52
CA ALA A 320 -9.25 11.26 11.57
C ALA A 320 -9.91 10.60 10.34
N HIS A 321 -9.39 10.85 9.13
CA HIS A 321 -9.97 10.30 7.91
C HIS A 321 -9.45 8.89 7.60
N ASP A 322 -8.16 8.65 7.80
CA ASP A 322 -7.47 7.44 7.35
C ASP A 322 -7.46 6.38 8.44
N VAL A 323 -6.85 6.67 9.59
CA VAL A 323 -6.66 5.67 10.65
C VAL A 323 -8.00 5.26 11.25
N VAL A 324 -8.81 6.23 11.69
CA VAL A 324 -10.14 5.95 12.26
C VAL A 324 -11.07 5.34 11.21
N GLY A 325 -11.04 5.84 9.98
CA GLY A 325 -11.88 5.35 8.88
C GLY A 325 -11.59 3.89 8.51
N ALA A 326 -10.31 3.57 8.28
CA ALA A 326 -9.87 2.23 7.93
C ALA A 326 -10.17 1.22 9.05
N ARG A 327 -9.89 1.57 10.31
CA ARG A 327 -10.22 0.73 11.48
C ARG A 327 -11.72 0.47 11.61
N SER A 328 -12.55 1.47 11.32
CA SER A 328 -14.02 1.32 11.33
C SER A 328 -14.52 0.36 10.26
N ALA A 329 -13.73 0.10 9.22
CA ALA A 329 -13.98 -0.92 8.20
C ALA A 329 -13.27 -2.26 8.45
N GLY A 330 -12.58 -2.40 9.58
CA GLY A 330 -11.88 -3.63 9.99
C GLY A 330 -10.45 -3.79 9.44
N LEU A 331 -9.91 -2.77 8.77
CA LEU A 331 -8.53 -2.79 8.29
C LEU A 331 -7.58 -2.41 9.43
N ASP A 332 -6.37 -2.97 9.40
CA ASP A 332 -5.25 -2.39 10.11
C ASP A 332 -4.84 -1.09 9.42
N ALA A 333 -4.38 -0.11 10.20
CA ALA A 333 -4.03 1.22 9.67
C ALA A 333 -2.77 1.77 10.31
N VAL A 334 -1.96 2.45 9.50
CA VAL A 334 -0.74 3.16 9.91
C VAL A 334 -0.87 4.63 9.54
N LEU A 335 -0.45 5.51 10.46
CA LEU A 335 -0.34 6.93 10.21
C LEU A 335 1.01 7.26 9.57
N LEU A 336 0.98 7.90 8.40
CA LEU A 336 2.15 8.45 7.76
C LEU A 336 2.36 9.91 8.21
N ASP A 337 3.31 10.12 9.10
CA ASP A 337 3.63 11.44 9.65
C ASP A 337 4.99 11.92 9.16
N ARG A 338 5.02 12.42 7.92
CA ARG A 338 6.23 12.94 7.27
C ARG A 338 6.87 14.11 8.00
N LYS A 339 6.13 14.80 8.89
CA LYS A 339 6.58 16.00 9.61
C LYS A 339 6.99 15.72 11.06
N GLY A 340 6.77 14.50 11.58
CA GLY A 340 7.02 14.17 12.98
C GLY A 340 6.17 14.99 13.95
N SER A 341 4.93 15.29 13.55
CA SER A 341 3.98 16.14 14.28
C SER A 341 2.98 15.37 15.15
N ALA A 342 2.84 14.07 14.94
CA ALA A 342 1.94 13.21 15.69
C ALA A 342 2.34 13.16 17.17
N ARG A 343 1.34 13.24 18.06
CA ARG A 343 1.53 13.20 19.51
C ARG A 343 0.72 12.04 20.07
N ASP A 344 1.44 11.06 20.62
CA ASP A 344 0.89 9.88 21.30
C ASP A 344 -0.26 9.18 20.52
N PRO A 345 -0.08 8.86 19.23
CA PRO A 345 -1.12 8.16 18.48
C PRO A 345 -1.27 6.73 18.96
N ASP A 346 -2.51 6.24 18.99
CA ASP A 346 -2.86 4.86 19.36
C ASP A 346 -2.67 3.86 18.20
N CYS A 347 -1.81 4.19 17.23
CA CYS A 347 -1.53 3.40 16.03
C CYS A 347 -0.02 3.37 15.72
N ASP A 348 0.40 2.44 14.86
CA ASP A 348 1.74 2.50 14.27
C ASP A 348 1.90 3.83 13.49
N VAL A 349 3.10 4.40 13.53
CA VAL A 349 3.46 5.64 12.82
C VAL A 349 4.73 5.41 12.03
N ILE A 350 4.75 5.89 10.81
CA ILE A 350 5.93 5.87 9.93
C ILE A 350 6.21 7.29 9.43
N GLY A 351 7.48 7.64 9.25
CA GLY A 351 7.89 8.95 8.73
C GLY A 351 7.93 9.02 7.19
N ASP A 352 8.06 7.87 6.54
CA ASP A 352 8.04 7.70 5.09
C ASP A 352 7.47 6.32 4.74
N LEU A 353 7.30 6.04 3.45
CA LEU A 353 6.72 4.77 3.00
C LEU A 353 7.68 3.58 3.13
N TRP A 354 8.99 3.78 3.33
CA TRP A 354 9.91 2.66 3.60
C TRP A 354 9.63 2.02 4.95
N GLY A 355 9.14 2.79 5.92
CA GLY A 355 8.71 2.27 7.23
C GLY A 355 7.63 1.19 7.15
N LEU A 356 6.92 1.05 6.02
CA LEU A 356 5.96 -0.04 5.81
C LEU A 356 6.60 -1.42 5.91
N PHE A 357 7.82 -1.59 5.43
CA PHE A 357 8.45 -2.92 5.38
C PHE A 357 8.68 -3.53 6.78
N ASP A 358 8.77 -2.69 7.82
CA ASP A 358 8.84 -3.13 9.21
C ASP A 358 7.49 -3.59 9.78
N LEU A 359 6.38 -3.28 9.09
CA LEU A 359 5.01 -3.58 9.52
C LEU A 359 4.38 -4.73 8.73
N LEU A 360 4.90 -5.00 7.53
CA LEU A 360 4.29 -5.94 6.57
C LEU A 360 4.45 -7.42 6.94
N HIS A 361 5.39 -7.70 7.84
CA HIS A 361 5.61 -9.01 8.44
C HIS A 361 5.25 -8.98 9.91
N ASP A 362 4.93 -10.14 10.48
CA ASP A 362 4.58 -10.20 11.90
C ASP A 362 5.82 -9.86 12.75
N LYS A 363 5.75 -8.75 13.51
CA LYS A 363 6.85 -8.21 14.35
C LYS A 363 7.23 -9.13 15.52
N THR A 364 6.51 -10.24 15.73
CA THR A 364 6.76 -11.23 16.78
C THR A 364 7.94 -12.16 16.50
N LEU A 365 8.68 -11.91 15.42
CA LEU A 365 9.86 -12.69 15.05
C LEU A 365 11.12 -12.06 15.69
N PRO A 366 11.79 -12.77 16.62
CA PRO A 366 13.04 -12.30 17.23
C PRO A 366 14.21 -12.19 16.25
#